data_AF-A0A6N2DNE1-F1
#
_entry.id   AF-A0A6N2DNE1-F1
#
_cell.length_a   1.000
_cell.length_b   1.000
_cell.length_c   1.000
_cell.angle_alpha   90.00
_cell.angle_beta   90.00
_cell.angle_gamma   90.00
#
_symmetry.space_group_name_H-M   'P 1'
#
loop_
_entity.id
_entity.type
_entity.pdbx_description
1 polymer ?
#
loop_
_entity_poly.entity_id
_entity_poly.type
_entity_poly.pdbx_seq_one_letter_code
_entity_poly.pdbx_strand_id
1 'polypeptide(L)'
;MFSLLFPGLALKTTASSVPHDQPPQLGPQHGPSGPDRMNVDESLDALRREIDAIDDTIHDLIMRRTQFVEQVREIKRDLRVKIRPSREAEIVYRLIGRHHGPFPKRELVAMWRQLIVATLSFEGPFSVAVYVPPDGAGYWDLARDHFGIFTPATRHTSVRTVIEAVHRQDATVGVLPLPQHEDRDPWWRHLVTQQPEVPRIIARLPFAGHGTGLGAKVEALAICPVGLTPTGRDRSVFAIDMDNRVSVNQLTQVLRDLDLPVTFATAWREEQGPSAWLQLVEVDGFLDEADDRLAQIAPALGKAVNRIVSLGGYAKPLTREELGNRDDTSGNEPDTTKPDDAQNSVPDTA
;
A
#
# COMPACT_ATOMS: atom_id res chain seq x y z
N MET A 1 52.94 -8.47 19.47
CA MET A 1 53.83 -9.63 19.41
C MET A 1 53.11 -10.72 18.61
N PHE A 2 53.34 -10.74 17.29
CA PHE A 2 53.31 -11.87 16.33
C PHE A 2 53.14 -11.30 14.92
N SER A 3 54.30 -11.16 14.28
CA SER A 3 54.50 -11.10 12.83
C SER A 3 54.56 -12.53 12.30
N LEU A 4 54.27 -12.74 11.00
CA LEU A 4 54.77 -13.78 10.06
C LEU A 4 53.80 -13.81 8.85
N LEU A 5 54.07 -13.18 7.70
CA LEU A 5 54.94 -13.59 6.58
C LEU A 5 54.76 -15.05 6.11
N PHE A 6 54.24 -15.25 4.90
CA PHE A 6 54.69 -16.32 3.98
C PHE A 6 54.65 -15.82 2.50
N PRO A 7 55.51 -16.37 1.61
CA PRO A 7 56.07 -15.71 0.44
C PRO A 7 55.51 -16.23 -0.90
N GLY A 8 56.03 -15.64 -1.99
CA GLY A 8 55.62 -15.89 -3.37
C GLY A 8 55.95 -17.26 -3.95
N LEU A 9 55.31 -17.52 -5.09
CA LEU A 9 55.65 -18.60 -6.01
C LEU A 9 55.79 -18.02 -7.42
N ALA A 10 56.99 -18.16 -7.97
CA ALA A 10 57.33 -17.82 -9.33
C ALA A 10 56.98 -18.98 -10.26
N LEU A 11 56.28 -18.70 -11.36
CA LEU A 11 56.30 -19.56 -12.55
C LEU A 11 57.00 -18.81 -13.68
N LYS A 12 58.13 -19.37 -14.13
CA LYS A 12 58.76 -19.10 -15.42
C LYS A 12 57.90 -19.75 -16.50
N THR A 13 57.54 -19.00 -17.54
CA THR A 13 57.15 -19.60 -18.82
C THR A 13 57.73 -18.77 -19.95
N THR A 14 58.22 -19.51 -20.93
CA THR A 14 59.09 -19.20 -22.06
C THR A 14 58.52 -18.19 -23.05
N ALA A 15 59.40 -17.35 -23.58
CA ALA A 15 59.13 -16.42 -24.67
C ALA A 15 58.79 -17.14 -25.97
N SER A 16 57.72 -16.69 -26.64
CA SER A 16 57.48 -16.90 -28.06
C SER A 16 57.11 -15.54 -28.66
N SER A 17 57.95 -15.09 -29.59
CA SER A 17 57.88 -13.81 -30.28
C SER A 17 56.78 -13.81 -31.34
N VAL A 18 55.77 -12.96 -31.16
CA VAL A 18 54.77 -12.60 -32.17
C VAL A 18 55.00 -11.13 -32.55
N PRO A 19 54.93 -10.73 -33.84
CA PRO A 19 55.25 -9.37 -34.25
C PRO A 19 54.27 -8.37 -33.67
N HIS A 20 54.81 -7.22 -33.28
CA HIS A 20 54.08 -6.07 -32.75
C HIS A 20 53.41 -5.33 -33.90
N ASP A 21 52.13 -5.64 -34.17
CA ASP A 21 51.31 -4.83 -35.08
C ASP A 21 50.87 -3.57 -34.32
N GLN A 22 51.47 -2.43 -34.69
CA GLN A 22 51.05 -1.13 -34.22
C GLN A 22 49.61 -0.86 -34.72
N PRO A 23 48.65 -0.53 -33.84
CA PRO A 23 47.39 0.01 -34.33
C PRO A 23 47.69 1.35 -35.01
N PRO A 24 47.00 1.68 -36.12
CA PRO A 24 47.22 2.95 -36.80
C PRO A 24 46.91 4.09 -35.83
N GLN A 25 47.84 5.04 -35.71
CA GLN A 25 47.58 6.28 -35.00
C GLN A 25 46.42 7.00 -35.71
N LEU A 26 45.24 6.90 -35.13
CA LEU A 26 44.13 7.78 -35.44
C LEU A 26 44.54 9.18 -34.97
N GLY A 27 44.92 10.03 -35.93
CA GLY A 27 44.99 11.46 -35.73
C GLY A 27 43.67 12.00 -35.16
N PRO A 28 43.65 13.21 -34.58
CA PRO A 28 42.47 13.74 -33.92
C PRO A 28 41.33 13.82 -34.93
N GLN A 29 40.35 12.92 -34.80
CA GLN A 29 39.09 13.01 -35.54
C GLN A 29 38.28 14.17 -34.95
N HIS A 30 38.62 15.40 -35.35
CA HIS A 30 37.65 16.49 -35.35
C HIS A 30 36.63 16.16 -36.44
N GLY A 31 35.62 15.37 -36.09
CA GLY A 31 34.37 15.35 -36.85
C GLY A 31 33.79 16.77 -36.89
N PRO A 32 32.99 17.12 -37.90
CA PRO A 32 32.49 18.48 -38.05
C PRO A 32 31.66 18.83 -36.81
N SER A 33 32.16 19.77 -36.00
CA SER A 33 31.35 20.53 -35.06
C SER A 33 30.39 21.38 -35.88
N GLY A 34 29.34 20.74 -36.39
CA GLY A 34 28.31 21.40 -37.19
C GLY A 34 27.49 22.35 -36.31
N PRO A 35 26.96 23.44 -36.88
CA PRO A 35 26.14 24.43 -36.17
C PRO A 35 24.89 23.84 -35.50
N ASP A 36 24.50 22.62 -35.88
CA ASP A 36 23.33 21.90 -35.36
C ASP A 36 23.54 21.31 -33.95
N ARG A 37 24.76 20.84 -33.61
CA ARG A 37 25.04 20.30 -32.27
C ARG A 37 25.10 21.38 -31.19
N MET A 38 25.71 22.54 -31.50
CA MET A 38 25.76 23.67 -30.57
C MET A 38 24.34 24.21 -30.28
N ASN A 39 23.44 24.19 -31.26
CA ASN A 39 22.05 24.64 -31.10
C ASN A 39 21.21 23.65 -30.24
N VAL A 40 21.43 22.34 -30.41
CA VAL A 40 20.82 21.32 -29.53
C VAL A 40 21.32 21.47 -28.09
N ASP A 41 22.63 21.65 -27.88
CA ASP A 41 23.20 21.80 -26.54
C ASP A 41 22.70 23.10 -25.85
N GLU A 42 22.67 24.23 -26.57
CA GLU A 42 22.11 25.49 -26.06
C GLU A 42 20.61 25.39 -25.73
N SER A 43 19.84 24.67 -26.54
CA SER A 43 18.40 24.42 -26.31
C SER A 43 18.17 23.50 -25.11
N LEU A 44 18.98 22.44 -24.95
CA LEU A 44 18.95 21.57 -23.79
C LEU A 44 19.33 22.31 -22.50
N ASP A 45 20.33 23.19 -22.57
CA ASP A 45 20.76 23.98 -21.42
C ASP A 45 19.73 25.07 -21.04
N ALA A 46 18.96 25.58 -22.00
CA ALA A 46 17.80 26.42 -21.70
C ALA A 46 16.73 25.62 -20.95
N LEU A 47 16.35 24.43 -21.43
CA LEU A 47 15.37 23.56 -20.77
C LEU A 47 15.82 23.12 -19.37
N ARG A 48 17.11 22.79 -19.18
CA ARG A 48 17.66 22.46 -17.86
C ARG A 48 17.54 23.61 -16.87
N ARG A 49 17.85 24.84 -17.30
CA ARG A 49 17.67 26.03 -16.45
C ARG A 49 16.21 26.25 -16.04
N GLU A 50 15.27 25.95 -16.94
CA GLU A 50 13.84 26.00 -16.59
C GLU A 50 13.46 24.91 -15.57
N ILE A 51 13.98 23.68 -15.72
CA ILE A 51 13.80 22.59 -14.76
C ILE A 51 14.38 22.97 -13.39
N ASP A 52 15.61 23.47 -13.35
CA ASP A 52 16.28 23.89 -12.10
C ASP A 52 15.45 24.96 -11.37
N ALA A 53 14.94 25.96 -12.09
CA ALA A 53 14.08 27.00 -11.51
C ALA A 53 12.75 26.45 -10.96
N ILE A 54 12.17 25.44 -11.62
CA ILE A 54 10.98 24.73 -11.14
C ILE A 54 11.32 23.92 -9.88
N ASP A 55 12.45 23.22 -9.87
CA ASP A 55 12.90 22.39 -8.75
C ASP A 55 13.18 23.25 -7.51
N ASP A 56 13.82 24.41 -7.67
CA ASP A 56 14.00 25.40 -6.60
C ASP A 56 12.64 25.86 -6.04
N THR A 57 11.69 26.14 -6.92
CA THR A 57 10.32 26.52 -6.51
C THR A 57 9.61 25.39 -5.77
N ILE A 58 9.75 24.14 -6.22
CA ILE A 58 9.19 22.96 -5.53
C ILE A 58 9.80 22.84 -4.13
N HIS A 59 11.12 23.01 -4.01
CA HIS A 59 11.80 22.95 -2.72
C HIS A 59 11.31 24.03 -1.76
N ASP A 60 11.19 25.28 -2.22
CA ASP A 60 10.63 26.40 -1.45
C ASP A 60 9.19 26.12 -1.00
N LEU A 61 8.35 25.54 -1.87
CA LEU A 61 6.99 25.16 -1.53
C LEU A 61 6.94 24.03 -0.48
N ILE A 62 7.87 23.06 -0.55
CA ILE A 62 8.00 22.01 0.47
C ILE A 62 8.39 22.63 1.81
N MET A 63 9.37 23.54 1.85
CA MET A 63 9.75 24.26 3.07
C MET A 63 8.59 25.05 3.65
N ARG A 64 7.86 25.78 2.80
CA ARG A 64 6.68 26.55 3.22
C ARG A 64 5.56 25.65 3.74
N ARG A 65 5.31 24.51 3.11
CA ARG A 65 4.35 23.51 3.59
C ARG A 65 4.75 23.01 4.98
N THR A 66 6.03 22.70 5.17
CA THR A 66 6.57 22.22 6.46
C THR A 66 6.32 23.21 7.59
N GLN A 67 6.55 24.51 7.37
CA GLN A 67 6.26 25.56 8.36
C GLN A 67 4.80 25.56 8.82
N PHE A 68 3.84 25.32 7.90
CA PHE A 68 2.43 25.20 8.28
C PHE A 68 2.13 23.92 9.04
N VAL A 69 2.79 22.81 8.73
CA VAL A 69 2.64 21.57 9.50
C VAL A 69 3.13 21.76 10.94
N GLU A 70 4.24 22.48 11.14
CA GLU A 70 4.72 22.84 12.48
C GLU A 70 3.70 23.69 13.27
N GLN A 71 3.06 24.66 12.62
CA GLN A 71 1.99 25.45 13.26
C GLN A 71 0.79 24.58 13.64
N VAL A 72 0.38 23.65 12.77
CA VAL A 72 -0.70 22.69 13.05
C VAL A 72 -0.33 21.79 14.23
N ARG A 73 0.93 21.39 14.36
CA ARG A 73 1.43 20.60 15.47
C ARG A 73 1.33 21.35 16.80
N GLU A 74 1.72 22.63 16.85
CA GLU A 74 1.62 23.44 18.07
C GLU A 74 0.17 23.56 18.56
N ILE A 75 -0.79 23.67 17.64
CA ILE A 75 -2.22 23.66 17.98
C ILE A 75 -2.66 22.29 18.56
N LYS A 76 -2.04 21.20 18.13
CA LYS A 76 -2.40 19.81 18.49
C LYS A 76 -1.51 19.21 19.58
N ARG A 77 -0.78 20.03 20.33
CA ARG A 77 0.30 19.58 21.23
C ARG A 77 -0.15 18.51 22.23
N ASP A 78 -1.38 18.62 22.73
CA ASP A 78 -1.93 17.77 23.80
C ASP A 78 -2.56 16.46 23.29
N LEU A 79 -2.57 16.20 21.97
CA LEU A 79 -3.09 14.94 21.42
C LEU A 79 -2.04 13.83 21.50
N ARG A 80 -2.41 12.69 22.10
CA ARG A 80 -1.54 11.51 22.31
C ARG A 80 -1.12 10.81 21.02
N VAL A 81 -2.01 10.71 20.03
CA VAL A 81 -1.71 10.12 18.72
C VAL A 81 -2.10 11.12 17.63
N LYS A 82 -1.16 11.37 16.71
CA LYS A 82 -1.23 12.53 15.82
C LYS A 82 -1.46 12.18 14.35
N ILE A 83 -1.28 10.90 13.98
CA ILE A 83 -1.65 10.41 12.65
C ILE A 83 -3.14 10.61 12.40
N ARG A 84 -3.49 11.04 11.18
CA ARG A 84 -4.87 11.17 10.72
C ARG A 84 -5.04 10.52 9.36
N PRO A 85 -5.16 9.18 9.31
CA PRO A 85 -5.21 8.41 8.06
C PRO A 85 -6.29 8.90 7.09
N SER A 86 -7.48 9.27 7.59
CA SER A 86 -8.55 9.85 6.76
C SER A 86 -8.11 11.13 6.07
N ARG A 87 -7.38 12.02 6.77
CA ARG A 87 -6.88 13.27 6.20
C ARG A 87 -5.82 13.02 5.13
N GLU A 88 -4.97 12.03 5.33
CA GLU A 88 -3.96 11.63 4.35
C GLU A 88 -4.62 11.09 3.08
N ALA A 89 -5.64 10.24 3.22
CA ALA A 89 -6.43 9.73 2.12
C ALA A 89 -7.15 10.85 1.35
N GLU A 90 -7.81 11.79 2.04
CA GLU A 90 -8.44 12.97 1.42
C GLU A 90 -7.47 13.80 0.58
N ILE A 91 -6.25 14.03 1.10
CA ILE A 91 -5.20 14.75 0.38
C ILE A 91 -4.90 14.02 -0.93
N VAL A 92 -4.71 12.70 -0.88
CA VAL A 92 -4.44 11.88 -2.06
C VAL A 92 -5.62 11.86 -3.03
N TYR A 93 -6.86 11.64 -2.56
CA TYR A 93 -8.05 11.68 -3.41
C TYR A 93 -8.19 13.01 -4.15
N ARG A 94 -8.02 14.13 -3.44
CA ARG A 94 -8.06 15.47 -4.04
C ARG A 94 -6.98 15.64 -5.11
N LEU A 95 -5.77 15.14 -4.88
CA LEU A 95 -4.66 15.26 -5.83
C LEU A 95 -4.89 14.41 -7.09
N ILE A 96 -5.38 13.18 -6.92
CA ILE A 96 -5.75 12.31 -8.04
C ILE A 96 -6.90 12.90 -8.85
N GLY A 97 -7.92 13.46 -8.18
CA GLY A 97 -9.06 14.08 -8.84
C GLY A 97 -8.73 15.34 -9.65
N ARG A 98 -7.69 16.09 -9.27
CA ARG A 98 -7.21 17.28 -10.02
C ARG A 98 -6.08 16.99 -11.01
N HIS A 99 -5.55 15.77 -11.00
CA HIS A 99 -4.37 15.41 -11.77
C HIS A 99 -4.64 15.49 -13.27
N HIS A 100 -3.77 16.19 -13.98
CA HIS A 100 -3.76 16.29 -15.44
C HIS A 100 -2.32 16.28 -15.93
N GLY A 101 -2.13 15.89 -17.19
CA GLY A 101 -0.81 15.78 -17.78
C GLY A 101 -0.17 14.38 -17.63
N PRO A 102 1.09 14.24 -18.09
CA PRO A 102 1.71 12.94 -18.33
C PRO A 102 2.36 12.30 -17.08
N PHE A 103 2.44 13.01 -15.96
CA PHE A 103 3.11 12.49 -14.77
C PHE A 103 2.40 11.23 -14.23
N PRO A 104 3.10 10.14 -13.90
CA PRO A 104 2.45 8.93 -13.42
C PRO A 104 1.76 9.15 -12.06
N LYS A 105 0.46 8.90 -11.99
CA LYS A 105 -0.34 9.09 -10.77
C LYS A 105 0.19 8.29 -9.58
N ARG A 106 0.73 7.10 -9.79
CA ARG A 106 1.32 6.27 -8.74
C ARG A 106 2.52 6.94 -8.08
N GLU A 107 3.41 7.51 -8.88
CA GLU A 107 4.58 8.24 -8.40
C GLU A 107 4.17 9.51 -7.65
N LEU A 108 3.11 10.19 -8.10
CA LEU A 108 2.55 11.34 -7.39
C LEU A 108 2.10 10.94 -5.98
N VAL A 109 1.38 9.81 -5.84
CA VAL A 109 0.95 9.32 -4.52
C VAL A 109 2.15 8.96 -3.66
N ALA A 110 3.16 8.29 -4.23
CA ALA A 110 4.38 7.93 -3.51
C ALA A 110 5.11 9.18 -2.98
N MET A 111 5.28 10.22 -3.81
CA MET A 111 5.88 11.50 -3.41
C MET A 111 5.11 12.15 -2.27
N TRP A 112 3.78 12.29 -2.39
CA TRP A 112 2.96 12.91 -1.35
C TRP A 112 2.95 12.14 -0.05
N ARG A 113 3.03 10.81 -0.14
CA ARG A 113 3.14 9.94 1.02
C ARG A 113 4.46 10.14 1.75
N GLN A 114 5.58 10.24 1.03
CA GLN A 114 6.87 10.59 1.65
C GLN A 114 6.82 11.98 2.31
N LEU A 115 6.19 12.97 1.67
CA LEU A 115 6.01 14.31 2.26
C LEU A 115 5.14 14.31 3.52
N ILE A 116 4.11 13.47 3.58
CA ILE A 116 3.27 13.31 4.77
C ILE A 116 4.07 12.66 5.89
N VAL A 117 4.68 11.50 5.62
CA VAL A 117 5.43 10.72 6.60
C VAL A 117 6.62 11.50 7.15
N ALA A 118 7.38 12.20 6.29
CA ALA A 118 8.52 13.01 6.74
C ALA A 118 8.11 14.00 7.82
N THR A 119 6.93 14.59 7.69
CA THR A 119 6.39 15.54 8.68
C THR A 119 5.74 14.90 9.90
N LEU A 120 5.36 13.61 9.85
CA LEU A 120 4.88 12.87 11.04
C LEU A 120 5.97 12.71 12.09
N SER A 121 7.24 12.60 11.67
CA SER A 121 8.39 12.53 12.59
C SER A 121 8.52 13.75 13.50
N PHE A 122 7.98 14.91 13.08
CA PHE A 122 7.98 16.13 13.90
C PHE A 122 6.96 16.05 15.03
N GLU A 123 5.91 15.25 14.85
CA GLU A 123 4.78 15.17 15.78
C GLU A 123 5.10 14.32 17.04
N GLY A 124 6.10 13.44 16.98
CA GLY A 124 6.58 12.63 18.09
C GLY A 124 7.36 11.40 17.60
N PRO A 125 7.81 10.51 18.52
CA PRO A 125 8.40 9.23 18.12
C PRO A 125 7.35 8.42 17.35
N PHE A 126 7.61 8.20 16.06
CA PHE A 126 6.77 7.41 15.16
C PHE A 126 7.52 6.13 14.79
N SER A 127 6.91 4.96 15.01
CA SER A 127 7.51 3.66 14.72
C SER A 127 6.47 2.63 14.27
N VAL A 128 6.93 1.61 13.54
CA VAL A 128 6.07 0.59 12.94
C VAL A 128 6.49 -0.81 13.38
N ALA A 129 5.57 -1.57 13.99
CA ALA A 129 5.72 -3.00 14.20
C ALA A 129 5.15 -3.75 13.00
N VAL A 130 5.93 -4.63 12.37
CA VAL A 130 5.52 -5.32 11.13
C VAL A 130 5.54 -6.82 11.34
N TYR A 131 4.42 -7.47 11.03
CA TYR A 131 4.38 -8.91 10.92
C TYR A 131 5.17 -9.37 9.69
N VAL A 132 6.23 -10.15 9.90
CA VAL A 132 7.08 -10.70 8.85
C VAL A 132 7.16 -12.21 9.07
N PRO A 133 6.43 -13.03 8.29
CA PRO A 133 6.54 -14.48 8.37
C PRO A 133 7.95 -14.94 7.93
N PRO A 134 8.42 -16.11 8.40
CA PRO A 134 9.78 -16.61 8.10
C PRO A 134 10.12 -16.63 6.60
N ASP A 135 9.14 -16.96 5.76
CA ASP A 135 9.32 -17.16 4.32
C ASP A 135 8.90 -15.96 3.45
N GLY A 136 8.63 -14.79 4.05
CA GLY A 136 8.07 -13.66 3.29
C GLY A 136 8.39 -12.27 3.85
N ALA A 137 8.95 -11.40 3.01
CA ALA A 137 9.25 -10.01 3.35
C ALA A 137 8.20 -8.99 2.85
N GLY A 138 7.14 -9.43 2.15
CA GLY A 138 6.22 -8.52 1.47
C GLY A 138 5.56 -7.46 2.37
N TYR A 139 5.20 -7.82 3.62
CA TYR A 139 4.65 -6.88 4.60
C TYR A 139 5.65 -5.80 5.03
N TRP A 140 6.95 -6.14 5.07
CA TRP A 140 8.01 -5.19 5.38
C TRP A 140 8.12 -4.11 4.31
N ASP A 141 8.07 -4.51 3.05
CA ASP A 141 8.12 -3.57 1.92
C ASP A 141 6.87 -2.69 1.90
N LEU A 142 5.67 -3.27 2.07
CA LEU A 142 4.41 -2.51 2.19
C LEU A 142 4.45 -1.49 3.32
N ALA A 143 5.01 -1.86 4.47
CA ALA A 143 5.15 -0.95 5.60
C ALA A 143 6.09 0.22 5.26
N ARG A 144 7.22 -0.02 4.59
CA ARG A 144 8.17 1.02 4.17
C ARG A 144 7.62 1.92 3.07
N ASP A 145 6.86 1.36 2.13
CA ASP A 145 6.18 2.12 1.09
C ASP A 145 5.09 3.02 1.70
N HIS A 146 4.37 2.53 2.71
CA HIS A 146 3.27 3.28 3.30
C HIS A 146 3.73 4.34 4.31
N PHE A 147 4.63 3.94 5.20
CA PHE A 147 5.09 4.68 6.38
C PHE A 147 6.50 5.22 6.25
N GLY A 148 7.09 5.18 5.05
CA GLY A 148 8.39 5.75 4.71
C GLY A 148 9.59 4.90 5.10
N ILE A 149 10.66 5.05 4.30
CA ILE A 149 11.89 4.27 4.42
C ILE A 149 12.75 4.65 5.63
N PHE A 150 12.58 5.87 6.16
CA PHE A 150 13.33 6.41 7.29
C PHE A 150 12.64 6.19 8.64
N THR A 151 11.42 5.68 8.64
CA THR A 151 10.68 5.40 9.88
C THR A 151 11.27 4.18 10.57
N PRO A 152 11.58 4.25 11.88
CA PRO A 152 11.96 3.09 12.67
C PRO A 152 10.92 1.98 12.57
N ALA A 153 11.34 0.79 12.17
CA ALA A 153 10.47 -0.37 12.04
C ALA A 153 11.08 -1.60 12.70
N THR A 154 10.23 -2.43 13.31
CA THR A 154 10.63 -3.66 14.01
C THR A 154 9.90 -4.85 13.39
N ARG A 155 10.63 -5.95 13.16
CA ARG A 155 10.08 -7.19 12.60
C ARG A 155 9.56 -8.08 13.71
N HIS A 156 8.38 -8.64 13.51
CA HIS A 156 7.74 -9.57 14.42
C HIS A 156 7.33 -10.83 13.65
N THR A 157 7.63 -12.01 14.18
CA THR A 157 7.25 -13.29 13.57
C THR A 157 5.84 -13.75 13.96
N SER A 158 5.14 -12.97 14.79
CA SER A 158 3.78 -13.27 15.26
C SER A 158 2.90 -12.02 15.19
N VAL A 159 1.71 -12.19 14.64
CA VAL A 159 0.67 -11.14 14.60
C VAL A 159 0.30 -10.65 16.00
N ARG A 160 0.33 -11.54 17.01
CA ARG A 160 0.03 -11.19 18.40
C ARG A 160 1.04 -10.20 18.97
N THR A 161 2.34 -10.41 18.70
CA THR A 161 3.38 -9.52 19.24
C THR A 161 3.36 -8.14 18.57
N VAL A 162 2.86 -8.04 17.33
CA VAL A 162 2.57 -6.74 16.69
C VAL A 162 1.43 -6.03 17.41
N ILE A 163 0.30 -6.71 17.67
CA ILE A 163 -0.84 -6.13 18.37
C ILE A 163 -0.44 -5.67 19.78
N GLU A 164 0.32 -6.48 20.51
CA GLU A 164 0.83 -6.15 21.85
C GLU A 164 1.77 -4.95 21.82
N ALA A 165 2.70 -4.87 20.85
CA ALA A 165 3.60 -3.74 20.72
C ALA A 165 2.84 -2.43 20.49
N VAL A 166 1.77 -2.45 19.69
CA VAL A 166 0.94 -1.26 19.46
C VAL A 166 0.10 -0.91 20.69
N HIS A 167 -0.51 -1.91 21.32
CA HIS A 167 -1.33 -1.72 22.52
C HIS A 167 -0.51 -1.16 23.70
N ARG A 168 0.73 -1.65 23.89
CA ARG A 168 1.68 -1.12 24.89
C ARG A 168 2.35 0.19 24.48
N GLN A 169 2.09 0.66 23.26
CA GLN A 169 2.71 1.85 22.66
C GLN A 169 4.23 1.73 22.48
N ASP A 170 4.78 0.51 22.44
CA ASP A 170 6.16 0.24 22.01
C ASP A 170 6.33 0.54 20.50
N ALA A 171 5.25 0.41 19.73
CA ALA A 171 5.14 0.87 18.34
C ALA A 171 3.92 1.76 18.14
N THR A 172 4.01 2.76 17.25
CA THR A 172 2.87 3.64 16.94
C THR A 172 1.82 2.94 16.07
N VAL A 173 2.28 2.15 15.10
CA VAL A 173 1.42 1.46 14.13
C VAL A 173 1.85 0.00 13.99
N GLY A 174 0.88 -0.89 13.82
CA GLY A 174 1.10 -2.29 13.51
C GLY A 174 0.69 -2.61 12.07
N VAL A 175 1.43 -3.46 11.36
CA VAL A 175 1.06 -3.96 10.03
C VAL A 175 0.82 -5.46 10.11
N LEU A 176 -0.40 -5.86 9.74
CA LEU A 176 -0.94 -7.22 9.87
C LEU A 176 -1.46 -7.74 8.52
N PRO A 177 -1.47 -9.06 8.30
CA PRO A 177 -2.06 -9.65 7.11
C PRO A 177 -3.56 -9.40 7.04
N LEU A 178 -4.14 -9.44 5.84
CA LEU A 178 -5.59 -9.49 5.71
C LEU A 178 -6.16 -10.72 6.43
N PRO A 179 -7.32 -10.60 7.09
CA PRO A 179 -8.07 -11.76 7.59
C PRO A 179 -8.41 -12.72 6.44
N GLN A 180 -8.34 -14.03 6.71
CA GLN A 180 -8.72 -15.07 5.76
C GLN A 180 -9.87 -15.94 6.30
N HIS A 181 -10.60 -16.58 5.39
CA HIS A 181 -11.73 -17.44 5.77
C HIS A 181 -11.29 -18.71 6.52
N GLU A 182 -10.05 -19.17 6.29
CA GLU A 182 -9.51 -20.42 6.83
C GLU A 182 -8.57 -20.21 8.03
N ASP A 183 -8.51 -19.00 8.58
CA ASP A 183 -7.68 -18.68 9.74
C ASP A 183 -8.12 -19.47 10.97
N ARG A 184 -7.27 -20.39 11.44
CA ARG A 184 -7.52 -21.16 12.67
C ARG A 184 -7.40 -20.30 13.93
N ASP A 185 -6.47 -19.34 13.92
CA ASP A 185 -6.26 -18.37 14.99
C ASP A 185 -6.25 -16.94 14.41
N PRO A 186 -7.44 -16.38 14.11
CA PRO A 186 -7.54 -15.07 13.48
C PRO A 186 -7.11 -13.97 14.45
N TRP A 187 -6.17 -13.13 14.02
CA TRP A 187 -5.63 -12.05 14.86
C TRP A 187 -6.69 -11.02 15.28
N TRP A 188 -7.72 -10.80 14.47
CA TRP A 188 -8.74 -9.78 14.71
C TRP A 188 -9.56 -10.05 15.97
N ARG A 189 -9.61 -11.30 16.47
CA ARG A 189 -10.26 -11.63 17.74
C ARG A 189 -9.62 -10.91 18.93
N HIS A 190 -8.34 -10.56 18.84
CA HIS A 190 -7.62 -9.82 19.86
C HIS A 190 -8.04 -8.34 19.92
N LEU A 191 -8.73 -7.85 18.89
CA LEU A 191 -9.25 -6.48 18.86
C LEU A 191 -10.70 -6.37 19.34
N VAL A 192 -11.38 -7.50 19.58
CA VAL A 192 -12.81 -7.54 19.99
C VAL A 192 -12.96 -7.18 21.47
N THR A 193 -12.76 -5.90 21.77
CA THR A 193 -12.86 -5.29 23.10
C THR A 193 -13.16 -3.80 22.96
N GLN A 194 -13.88 -3.25 23.94
CA GLN A 194 -14.29 -1.83 23.96
C GLN A 194 -13.30 -0.91 24.69
N GLN A 195 -12.12 -1.44 25.05
CA GLN A 195 -11.07 -0.65 25.68
C GLN A 195 -10.49 0.41 24.71
N PRO A 196 -10.45 1.70 25.08
CA PRO A 196 -9.97 2.78 24.20
C PRO A 196 -8.52 2.63 23.72
N GLU A 197 -7.67 1.97 24.51
CA GLU A 197 -6.26 1.72 24.23
C GLU A 197 -6.02 0.58 23.21
N VAL A 198 -7.08 -0.12 22.81
CA VAL A 198 -6.95 -1.24 21.88
C VAL A 198 -6.84 -0.70 20.46
N PRO A 199 -5.85 -1.16 19.68
CA PRO A 199 -5.67 -0.65 18.34
C PRO A 199 -6.87 -0.98 17.45
N ARG A 200 -7.18 -0.05 16.54
CA ARG A 200 -8.22 -0.17 15.51
C ARG A 200 -7.56 -0.23 14.15
N ILE A 201 -8.23 -0.84 13.18
CA ILE A 201 -7.85 -0.79 11.76
C ILE A 201 -7.97 0.66 11.29
N ILE A 202 -6.94 1.14 10.59
CA ILE A 202 -6.85 2.53 10.16
C ILE A 202 -6.50 2.72 8.68
N ALA A 203 -5.92 1.69 8.04
CA ALA A 203 -5.55 1.75 6.62
C ALA A 203 -5.48 0.36 5.99
N ARG A 204 -5.74 0.30 4.69
CA ARG A 204 -5.43 -0.85 3.84
C ARG A 204 -4.23 -0.54 2.94
N LEU A 205 -3.31 -1.49 2.88
CA LEU A 205 -2.06 -1.39 2.15
C LEU A 205 -2.05 -2.40 0.99
N PRO A 206 -1.54 -2.02 -0.21
CA PRO A 206 -1.06 -0.70 -0.59
C PRO A 206 -2.21 0.26 -1.01
N PHE A 207 -2.06 1.56 -0.74
CA PHE A 207 -3.12 2.54 -1.05
C PHE A 207 -3.19 2.94 -2.54
N ALA A 208 -2.07 2.88 -3.27
CA ALA A 208 -1.98 3.20 -4.70
C ALA A 208 -1.77 1.95 -5.58
N GLY A 209 -2.32 0.82 -5.12
CA GLY A 209 -2.12 -0.49 -5.70
C GLY A 209 -0.69 -1.01 -5.53
N HIS A 210 -0.45 -2.21 -6.04
CA HIS A 210 0.79 -2.94 -5.82
C HIS A 210 2.01 -2.30 -6.51
N GLY A 211 3.12 -2.23 -5.78
CA GLY A 211 4.45 -1.93 -6.30
C GLY A 211 5.09 -3.14 -6.99
N THR A 212 6.36 -3.01 -7.38
CA THR A 212 7.13 -4.04 -8.11
C THR A 212 8.04 -4.90 -7.21
N GLY A 213 8.06 -4.66 -5.89
CA GLY A 213 8.91 -5.37 -4.94
C GLY A 213 8.54 -6.84 -4.72
N LEU A 214 9.30 -7.53 -3.86
CA LEU A 214 9.11 -8.95 -3.51
C LEU A 214 7.71 -9.26 -2.95
N GLY A 215 7.00 -8.25 -2.45
CA GLY A 215 5.62 -8.29 -1.98
C GLY A 215 4.55 -7.78 -2.96
N ALA A 216 4.81 -7.72 -4.27
CA ALA A 216 3.93 -7.11 -5.30
C ALA A 216 2.49 -7.66 -5.41
N LYS A 217 2.07 -8.62 -4.59
CA LYS A 217 0.69 -9.10 -4.51
C LYS A 217 0.14 -9.21 -3.09
N VAL A 218 0.94 -8.79 -2.10
CA VAL A 218 0.54 -8.84 -0.70
C VAL A 218 -0.28 -7.60 -0.38
N GLU A 219 -1.32 -7.78 0.41
CA GLU A 219 -2.11 -6.71 1.00
C GLU A 219 -2.08 -6.84 2.52
N ALA A 220 -2.23 -5.72 3.21
CA ALA A 220 -2.15 -5.66 4.67
C ALA A 220 -3.15 -4.67 5.25
N LEU A 221 -3.44 -4.82 6.54
CA LEU A 221 -4.12 -3.82 7.35
C LEU A 221 -3.12 -3.18 8.30
N ALA A 222 -3.24 -1.86 8.46
CA ALA A 222 -2.53 -1.13 9.49
C ALA A 222 -3.46 -0.90 10.70
N ILE A 223 -2.90 -1.03 11.91
CA ILE A 223 -3.62 -0.86 13.17
C ILE A 223 -2.97 0.22 14.04
N CYS A 224 -3.79 1.02 14.73
CA CYS A 224 -3.35 2.08 15.65
C CYS A 224 -4.51 2.45 16.60
N PRO A 225 -4.27 2.84 17.87
CA PRO A 225 -5.33 3.26 18.79
C PRO A 225 -5.80 4.70 18.48
N VAL A 226 -6.38 4.90 17.30
CA VAL A 226 -7.03 6.15 16.87
C VAL A 226 -8.43 5.88 16.34
N GLY A 227 -9.33 6.82 16.58
CA GLY A 227 -10.68 6.78 16.03
C GLY A 227 -10.69 7.01 14.52
N LEU A 228 -11.71 6.45 13.86
CA LEU A 228 -11.96 6.64 12.44
C LEU A 228 -12.69 7.97 12.21
N THR A 229 -12.39 8.62 11.09
CA THR A 229 -13.17 9.76 10.59
C THR A 229 -13.55 9.49 9.12
N PRO A 230 -14.74 9.90 8.66
CA PRO A 230 -15.18 9.60 7.31
C PRO A 230 -14.34 10.33 6.27
N THR A 231 -14.09 9.68 5.14
CA THR A 231 -13.51 10.29 3.92
C THR A 231 -14.53 10.44 2.80
N GLY A 232 -15.72 9.84 2.95
CA GLY A 232 -16.72 9.70 1.90
C GLY A 232 -16.48 8.51 0.97
N ARG A 233 -15.37 7.78 1.17
CA ARG A 233 -15.02 6.55 0.44
C ARG A 233 -14.37 5.56 1.39
N ASP A 234 -15.17 5.02 2.29
CA ASP A 234 -14.67 4.25 3.42
C ASP A 234 -15.06 2.77 3.35
N ARG A 235 -14.31 1.95 4.09
CA ARG A 235 -14.67 0.59 4.50
C ARG A 235 -14.71 0.59 6.01
N SER A 236 -15.75 0.00 6.59
CA SER A 236 -15.88 -0.17 8.04
C SER A 236 -15.79 -1.64 8.38
N VAL A 237 -15.11 -1.95 9.48
CA VAL A 237 -14.87 -3.31 9.94
C VAL A 237 -15.36 -3.45 11.37
N PHE A 238 -16.20 -4.44 11.62
CA PHE A 238 -16.71 -4.72 12.97
C PHE A 238 -16.79 -6.22 13.21
N ALA A 239 -16.81 -6.59 14.49
CA ALA A 239 -17.06 -7.94 14.94
C ALA A 239 -18.42 -8.05 15.64
N ILE A 240 -19.12 -9.16 15.41
CA ILE A 240 -20.35 -9.52 16.10
C ILE A 240 -20.06 -10.74 16.97
N ASP A 241 -20.38 -10.62 18.25
CA ASP A 241 -20.33 -11.70 19.24
C ASP A 241 -21.74 -12.28 19.40
N MET A 242 -21.87 -13.61 19.28
CA MET A 242 -23.16 -14.29 19.15
C MET A 242 -23.20 -15.62 19.92
N ASP A 243 -24.31 -15.89 20.63
CA ASP A 243 -24.48 -17.15 21.36
C ASP A 243 -24.61 -18.37 20.43
N ASN A 244 -25.27 -18.19 19.29
CA ASN A 244 -25.58 -19.25 18.34
C ASN A 244 -24.98 -18.96 16.98
N ARG A 245 -24.70 -20.04 16.23
CA ARG A 245 -24.19 -19.92 14.86
C ARG A 245 -25.26 -19.36 13.94
N VAL A 246 -25.07 -18.12 13.49
CA VAL A 246 -25.75 -17.59 12.30
C VAL A 246 -24.87 -17.84 11.08
N SER A 247 -25.44 -18.25 9.96
CA SER A 247 -24.65 -18.45 8.74
C SER A 247 -24.16 -17.10 8.18
N VAL A 248 -22.96 -17.06 7.60
CA VAL A 248 -22.43 -15.84 6.96
C VAL A 248 -23.39 -15.31 5.87
N ASN A 249 -24.07 -16.21 5.14
CA ASN A 249 -25.06 -15.84 4.13
C ASN A 249 -26.27 -15.13 4.74
N GLN A 250 -26.81 -15.67 5.85
CA GLN A 250 -27.94 -15.05 6.55
C GLN A 250 -27.55 -13.67 7.11
N LEU A 251 -26.36 -13.56 7.72
CA LEU A 251 -25.84 -12.27 8.20
C LEU A 251 -25.69 -11.28 7.03
N THR A 252 -25.10 -11.72 5.92
CA THR A 252 -24.89 -10.88 4.74
C THR A 252 -26.21 -10.37 4.15
N GLN A 253 -27.26 -11.20 4.15
CA GLN A 253 -28.58 -10.78 3.69
C GLN A 253 -29.18 -9.71 4.61
N VAL A 254 -29.13 -9.92 5.93
CA VAL A 254 -29.64 -8.97 6.92
C VAL A 254 -28.91 -7.63 6.82
N LEU A 255 -27.59 -7.64 6.68
CA LEU A 255 -26.80 -6.41 6.53
C LEU A 255 -27.14 -5.68 5.23
N ARG A 256 -27.34 -6.41 4.12
CA ARG A 256 -27.79 -5.81 2.86
C ARG A 256 -29.15 -5.13 2.99
N ASP A 257 -30.09 -5.75 3.70
CA ASP A 257 -31.43 -5.19 3.93
C ASP A 257 -31.39 -3.93 4.82
N LEU A 258 -30.30 -3.74 5.59
CA LEU A 258 -30.01 -2.54 6.39
C LEU A 258 -29.14 -1.50 5.65
N ASP A 259 -28.96 -1.63 4.34
CA ASP A 259 -28.09 -0.77 3.51
C ASP A 259 -26.62 -0.76 3.99
N LEU A 260 -26.14 -1.94 4.38
CA LEU A 260 -24.74 -2.22 4.74
C LEU A 260 -24.18 -3.26 3.74
N PRO A 261 -23.66 -2.83 2.58
CA PRO A 261 -23.16 -3.76 1.57
C PRO A 261 -21.90 -4.46 2.07
N VAL A 262 -21.99 -5.76 2.33
CA VAL A 262 -20.85 -6.57 2.82
C VAL A 262 -19.86 -6.82 1.70
N THR A 263 -18.57 -6.58 1.97
CA THR A 263 -17.46 -6.91 1.07
C THR A 263 -16.62 -8.09 1.54
N PHE A 264 -16.63 -8.36 2.84
CA PHE A 264 -15.98 -9.54 3.40
C PHE A 264 -16.69 -9.95 4.68
N ALA A 265 -16.88 -11.25 4.90
CA ALA A 265 -17.38 -11.75 6.17
C ALA A 265 -16.84 -13.16 6.44
N THR A 266 -16.40 -13.40 7.68
CA THR A 266 -15.95 -14.72 8.13
C THR A 266 -16.42 -14.99 9.55
N ALA A 267 -16.58 -16.26 9.89
CA ALA A 267 -17.00 -16.70 11.21
C ALA A 267 -15.90 -17.53 11.85
N TRP A 268 -15.68 -17.32 13.13
CA TRP A 268 -14.73 -18.05 13.93
C TRP A 268 -15.36 -18.42 15.28
N ARG A 269 -14.95 -19.57 15.83
CA ARG A 269 -15.27 -20.00 17.19
C ARG A 269 -14.06 -20.73 17.74
N GLU A 270 -13.83 -20.56 19.04
CA GLU A 270 -12.89 -21.38 19.76
C GLU A 270 -13.37 -22.85 19.79
N GLU A 271 -12.46 -23.80 19.55
CA GLU A 271 -12.78 -25.24 19.53
C GLU A 271 -12.98 -25.79 20.95
N GLN A 272 -12.26 -25.25 21.94
CA GLN A 272 -12.25 -25.73 23.32
C GLN A 272 -12.57 -24.58 24.28
N GLY A 273 -13.86 -24.24 24.38
CA GLY A 273 -14.36 -23.25 25.33
C GLY A 273 -15.88 -23.07 25.22
N PRO A 274 -16.54 -22.45 26.21
CA PRO A 274 -17.94 -22.04 26.12
C PRO A 274 -18.14 -20.83 25.17
N SER A 275 -17.18 -20.57 24.29
CA SER A 275 -17.01 -19.30 23.59
C SER A 275 -18.12 -19.08 22.56
N ALA A 276 -18.69 -17.88 22.62
CA ALA A 276 -19.60 -17.35 21.62
C ALA A 276 -18.98 -17.38 20.21
N TRP A 277 -19.83 -17.48 19.20
CA TRP A 277 -19.43 -17.30 17.82
C TRP A 277 -19.01 -15.85 17.58
N LEU A 278 -17.84 -15.64 16.99
CA LEU A 278 -17.41 -14.33 16.52
C LEU A 278 -17.53 -14.27 15.01
N GLN A 279 -18.13 -13.21 14.48
CA GLN A 279 -18.13 -12.93 13.04
C GLN A 279 -17.45 -11.61 12.77
N LEU A 280 -16.46 -11.62 11.89
CA LEU A 280 -15.84 -10.43 11.34
C LEU A 280 -16.60 -10.02 10.08
N VAL A 281 -16.93 -8.74 9.97
CA VAL A 281 -17.63 -8.17 8.82
C VAL A 281 -16.90 -6.92 8.36
N GLU A 282 -16.67 -6.80 7.05
CA GLU A 282 -16.31 -5.57 6.37
C GLU A 282 -17.47 -5.13 5.48
N VAL A 283 -17.81 -3.85 5.56
CA VAL A 283 -18.87 -3.24 4.75
C VAL A 283 -18.36 -2.04 3.95
N ASP A 284 -19.05 -1.73 2.86
CA ASP A 284 -18.95 -0.45 2.19
C ASP A 284 -19.56 0.69 3.02
N GLY A 285 -18.81 1.78 3.16
CA GLY A 285 -19.25 2.97 3.88
C GLY A 285 -18.55 3.16 5.22
N PHE A 286 -18.81 4.32 5.80
CA PHE A 286 -18.36 4.69 7.14
C PHE A 286 -19.44 4.34 8.16
N LEU A 287 -19.04 3.66 9.22
CA LEU A 287 -19.83 3.37 10.42
C LEU A 287 -19.03 3.84 11.62
N ASP A 288 -19.60 4.75 12.40
CA ASP A 288 -19.12 5.01 13.75
C ASP A 288 -19.82 4.09 14.76
N GLU A 289 -19.40 4.17 16.03
CA GLU A 289 -19.97 3.34 17.10
C GLU A 289 -21.44 3.69 17.44
N ALA A 290 -21.93 4.84 16.98
CA ALA A 290 -23.27 5.35 17.25
C ALA A 290 -24.24 5.20 16.06
N ASP A 291 -23.80 4.59 14.96
CA ASP A 291 -24.62 4.42 13.76
C ASP A 291 -25.87 3.57 14.04
N ASP A 292 -27.05 4.15 13.80
CA ASP A 292 -28.34 3.51 14.06
C ASP A 292 -28.47 2.15 13.35
N ARG A 293 -27.85 1.97 12.19
CA ARG A 293 -27.90 0.69 11.44
C ARG A 293 -27.23 -0.43 12.22
N LEU A 294 -26.18 -0.15 13.00
CA LEU A 294 -25.55 -1.15 13.86
C LEU A 294 -26.50 -1.61 14.96
N ALA A 295 -27.29 -0.69 15.53
CA ALA A 295 -28.29 -1.02 16.56
C ALA A 295 -29.44 -1.90 16.01
N GLN A 296 -29.74 -1.83 14.71
CA GLN A 296 -30.78 -2.64 14.05
C GLN A 296 -30.34 -4.08 13.72
N ILE A 297 -29.04 -4.37 13.74
CA ILE A 297 -28.53 -5.72 13.45
C ILE A 297 -29.06 -6.75 14.46
N ALA A 298 -29.00 -6.43 15.76
CA ALA A 298 -29.44 -7.35 16.80
C ALA A 298 -30.95 -7.68 16.70
N PRO A 299 -31.87 -6.71 16.58
CA PRO A 299 -33.28 -7.00 16.30
C PRO A 299 -33.51 -7.87 15.05
N ALA A 300 -32.78 -7.61 13.96
CA ALA A 300 -32.95 -8.32 12.70
C ALA A 300 -32.44 -9.78 12.75
N LEU A 301 -31.41 -10.05 13.55
CA LEU A 301 -30.87 -11.40 13.79
C LEU A 301 -31.55 -12.12 14.97
N GLY A 302 -32.44 -11.43 15.70
CA GLY A 302 -33.07 -11.92 16.93
C GLY A 302 -32.13 -11.88 18.14
N LYS A 303 -32.47 -12.59 19.22
CA LYS A 303 -31.68 -12.64 20.47
C LYS A 303 -30.34 -13.40 20.34
N ALA A 304 -29.79 -13.52 19.14
CA ALA A 304 -28.54 -14.23 18.87
C ALA A 304 -27.30 -13.36 19.06
N VAL A 305 -27.43 -12.03 19.09
CA VAL A 305 -26.31 -11.08 19.20
C VAL A 305 -26.10 -10.66 20.64
N ASN A 306 -24.88 -10.87 21.15
CA ASN A 306 -24.46 -10.44 22.48
C ASN A 306 -23.94 -9.00 22.45
N ARG A 307 -23.09 -8.68 21.47
CA ARG A 307 -22.52 -7.35 21.27
C ARG A 307 -21.95 -7.19 19.87
N ILE A 308 -21.81 -5.94 19.46
CA ILE A 308 -21.13 -5.53 18.24
C ILE A 308 -19.98 -4.62 18.64
N VAL A 309 -18.80 -4.85 18.07
CA VAL A 309 -17.57 -4.11 18.40
C VAL A 309 -16.98 -3.55 17.11
N SER A 310 -16.86 -2.23 17.02
CA SER A 310 -16.13 -1.59 15.92
C SER A 310 -14.66 -1.95 16.02
N LEU A 311 -14.10 -2.48 14.94
CA LEU A 311 -12.68 -2.77 14.82
C LEU A 311 -11.95 -1.68 14.03
N GLY A 312 -12.63 -0.58 13.70
CA GLY A 312 -12.11 0.53 12.90
C GLY A 312 -12.54 0.43 11.44
N GLY A 313 -11.70 0.95 10.56
CA GLY A 313 -11.98 1.04 9.14
C GLY A 313 -10.88 1.76 8.39
N TYR A 314 -11.06 1.93 7.09
CA TYR A 314 -10.04 2.54 6.25
C TYR A 314 -10.65 3.21 5.03
N ALA A 315 -10.00 4.27 4.57
CA ALA A 315 -10.30 4.86 3.27
C ALA A 315 -9.95 3.86 2.15
N LYS A 316 -10.83 3.71 1.16
CA LYS A 316 -10.65 2.77 0.05
C LYS A 316 -9.35 3.06 -0.73
N PRO A 317 -8.47 2.07 -0.95
CA PRO A 317 -7.35 2.23 -1.88
C PRO A 317 -7.83 2.69 -3.27
N LEU A 318 -6.97 3.41 -3.97
CA LEU A 318 -7.22 3.86 -5.33
C LEU A 318 -7.37 2.66 -6.28
N THR A 319 -8.35 2.70 -7.17
CA THR A 319 -8.53 1.65 -8.17
C THR A 319 -7.47 1.73 -9.27
N ARG A 320 -7.32 0.65 -10.06
CA ARG A 320 -6.42 0.65 -11.23
C ARG A 320 -6.81 1.71 -12.27
N GLU A 321 -8.12 1.88 -12.47
CA GLU A 321 -8.67 2.89 -13.38
C GLU A 321 -8.32 4.31 -12.93
N GLU A 322 -8.47 4.62 -11.63
CA GLU A 322 -8.12 5.92 -11.07
C GLU A 322 -6.65 6.26 -11.26
N LEU A 323 -5.78 5.24 -11.27
CA LEU A 323 -4.33 5.36 -11.45
C LEU A 323 -3.91 5.40 -12.93
N GLY A 324 -4.83 5.18 -13.88
CA GLY A 324 -4.55 5.25 -15.32
C GLY A 324 -3.94 3.99 -15.92
N ASN A 325 -3.93 2.86 -15.20
CA ASN A 325 -3.52 1.57 -15.76
C ASN A 325 -4.72 0.99 -16.53
N ARG A 326 -4.77 1.18 -17.85
CA ARG A 326 -5.66 0.40 -18.73
C ARG A 326 -5.11 -1.02 -18.85
N ASP A 327 -6.01 -2.00 -18.93
CA ASP A 327 -5.64 -3.40 -19.13
C ASP A 327 -4.87 -3.58 -20.45
N ASP A 328 -3.58 -3.89 -20.37
CA ASP A 328 -2.81 -4.48 -21.48
C ASP A 328 -3.17 -5.97 -21.63
N THR A 329 -4.46 -6.29 -21.78
CA THR A 329 -4.93 -7.65 -22.14
C THR A 329 -5.72 -7.69 -23.45
N SER A 330 -5.60 -6.66 -24.29
CA SER A 330 -6.04 -6.72 -25.69
C SER A 330 -4.86 -6.60 -26.63
N GLY A 331 -4.35 -7.73 -27.13
CA GLY A 331 -3.42 -7.71 -28.26
C GLY A 331 -2.40 -8.84 -28.34
N ASN A 332 -2.82 -10.11 -28.20
CA ASN A 332 -2.19 -11.18 -28.97
C ASN A 332 -3.14 -12.38 -29.07
N GLU A 333 -4.22 -12.21 -29.81
CA GLU A 333 -4.94 -13.35 -30.40
C GLU A 333 -4.28 -13.62 -31.75
N PRO A 334 -3.77 -14.84 -32.03
CA PRO A 334 -3.22 -15.15 -33.34
C PRO A 334 -4.36 -15.15 -34.35
N ASP A 335 -4.21 -14.34 -35.39
CA ASP A 335 -5.07 -14.30 -36.56
C ASP A 335 -5.15 -15.69 -37.19
N THR A 336 -6.23 -16.40 -36.90
CA THR A 336 -6.60 -17.63 -37.58
C THR A 336 -7.94 -17.45 -38.27
N THR A 337 -7.84 -17.49 -39.60
CA THR A 337 -8.85 -17.98 -40.54
C THR A 337 -9.91 -16.99 -41.01
N LYS A 338 -9.59 -16.36 -42.13
CA LYS A 338 -10.54 -15.89 -43.12
C LYS A 338 -11.01 -17.09 -43.96
N PRO A 339 -12.32 -17.36 -44.14
CA PRO A 339 -12.80 -18.15 -45.26
C PRO A 339 -13.13 -17.21 -46.43
N ASP A 340 -12.57 -17.51 -47.60
CA ASP A 340 -12.95 -16.90 -48.87
C ASP A 340 -14.33 -17.44 -49.28
N ASP A 341 -15.35 -16.61 -49.21
CA ASP A 341 -16.61 -16.82 -49.93
C ASP A 341 -16.44 -16.38 -51.39
N ALA A 342 -16.19 -17.35 -52.26
CA ALA A 342 -16.36 -17.18 -53.70
C ALA A 342 -17.75 -17.70 -54.12
N GLN A 343 -18.65 -16.78 -54.44
CA GLN A 343 -19.88 -17.06 -55.18
C GLN A 343 -19.59 -17.17 -56.69
N ASN A 344 -20.00 -18.29 -57.29
CA ASN A 344 -20.62 -18.38 -58.62
C ASN A 344 -21.12 -19.83 -58.81
N SER A 345 -22.42 -20.12 -58.73
CA SER A 345 -23.48 -19.92 -59.74
C SER A 345 -23.52 -21.00 -60.86
N VAL A 346 -24.60 -21.81 -60.79
CA VAL A 346 -25.42 -22.50 -61.83
C VAL A 346 -24.91 -23.84 -62.46
N PRO A 347 -25.77 -24.68 -63.11
CA PRO A 347 -26.56 -25.78 -62.50
C PRO A 347 -26.50 -27.13 -63.28
N ASP A 348 -27.42 -28.04 -62.95
CA ASP A 348 -27.98 -29.16 -63.73
C ASP A 348 -27.13 -30.42 -63.96
N THR A 349 -27.61 -31.58 -63.47
CA THR A 349 -28.37 -32.58 -64.26
C THR A 349 -28.26 -33.98 -63.61
N ALA A 350 -29.40 -34.68 -63.57
CA ALA A 350 -29.61 -36.14 -63.44
C ALA A 350 -29.44 -36.82 -62.07
#